data_AF-A0A4S0Q1I2-F1
#
_entry.id   AF-A0A4S0Q1I2-F1
#
_cell.length_a   1.000
_cell.length_b   1.000
_cell.length_c   1.000
_cell.angle_alpha   90.00
_cell.angle_beta   90.00
_cell.angle_gamma   90.00
#
_symmetry.space_group_name_H-M   'P 1'
#
loop_
_entity.id
_entity.type
_entity.pdbx_description
1 polymer ?
#
loop_
_entity_poly.entity_id
_entity_poly.type
_entity_poly.pdbx_seq_one_letter_code
_entity_poly.pdbx_strand_id
1 'polypeptide(L)'
;LIGNAVKFTDTGGVLLTVARARTEDTDRIRFSIADTGPGLREEDMERIFEEFEQSDGTSTRVHGGAGLGLAISRRLVTAIGGSLSVSNRRAHGTQ
;
A
#
# COMPACT_ATOMS: atom_id res chain seq x y z
N LEU A 1 5.59 -3.15 -0.13
CA LEU A 1 4.69 -2.27 0.65
C LEU A 1 5.47 -1.20 1.42
N ILE A 2 6.28 -1.56 2.43
CA ILE A 2 7.09 -0.58 3.19
C ILE A 2 8.00 0.26 2.28
N GLY A 3 8.65 -0.39 1.30
CA GLY A 3 9.45 0.33 0.31
C GLY A 3 8.67 1.38 -0.48
N ASN A 4 7.39 1.14 -0.77
CA ASN A 4 6.54 2.15 -1.43
C ASN A 4 6.22 3.29 -0.48
N ALA A 5 5.84 2.99 0.77
CA ALA A 5 5.58 3.99 1.78
C ALA A 5 6.79 4.92 2.00
N VAL A 6 8.00 4.36 2.11
CA VAL A 6 9.24 5.14 2.23
C VAL A 6 9.51 5.98 0.98
N LYS A 7 9.33 5.38 -0.20
CA LYS A 7 9.57 6.04 -1.49
C LYS A 7 8.70 7.27 -1.74
N PHE A 8 7.46 7.28 -1.23
CA PHE A 8 6.49 8.36 -1.45
C PHE A 8 6.29 9.27 -0.23
N THR A 9 7.09 9.10 0.83
CA THR A 9 7.05 9.94 2.04
C THR A 9 8.32 10.77 2.12
N ASP A 10 8.32 11.96 1.51
CA ASP A 10 9.46 12.88 1.54
C ASP A 10 9.71 13.45 2.94
N THR A 11 8.64 13.72 3.69
CA THR A 11 8.69 14.26 5.06
C THR A 11 7.71 13.54 5.97
N GLY A 12 8.06 13.44 7.26
CA GLY A 12 7.29 12.70 8.26
C GLY A 12 7.84 11.29 8.47
N GLY A 13 7.01 10.25 8.35
CA GLY A 13 7.46 8.89 8.62
C GLY A 13 6.52 7.77 8.22
N VAL A 14 7.05 6.55 8.33
CA VAL A 14 6.35 5.30 8.03
C VAL A 14 6.30 4.45 9.30
N LEU A 15 5.10 4.02 9.69
CA LEU A 15 4.84 3.15 10.83
C LEU A 15 4.39 1.77 10.35
N LEU A 16 5.13 0.74 10.73
CA LEU A 16 4.70 -0.66 10.60
C LEU A 16 4.14 -1.14 11.94
N THR A 17 2.87 -1.56 11.93
CA THR A 17 2.24 -2.26 13.04
C THR A 17 2.01 -3.72 12.68
N VAL A 18 2.38 -4.63 13.58
CA VAL A 18 2.12 -6.06 13.46
C VAL A 18 1.23 -6.47 14.64
N ALA A 19 0.07 -7.02 14.34
CA ALA A 19 -0.88 -7.44 15.35
C ALA A 19 -1.51 -8.80 15.00
N ARG A 20 -1.85 -9.57 16.02
CA ARG A 20 -2.72 -10.74 15.86
C ARG A 20 -4.14 -10.26 15.57
N ALA A 21 -4.71 -10.72 14.48
CA ALA A 21 -6.10 -10.52 14.10
C ALA A 21 -6.83 -11.85 14.25
N ARG A 22 -7.71 -11.95 15.25
CA ARG A 22 -8.57 -13.14 15.39
C ARG A 22 -9.67 -13.07 14.34
N THR A 23 -9.85 -14.12 13.57
CA THR A 23 -11.06 -14.36 12.80
C THR A 23 -11.85 -15.50 13.45
N GLU A 24 -13.08 -15.73 13.04
CA GLU A 24 -13.93 -16.81 13.61
C GLU A 24 -13.26 -18.18 13.49
N ASP A 25 -12.58 -18.44 12.36
CA ASP A 25 -12.02 -19.76 12.04
C ASP A 25 -10.51 -19.92 12.35
N THR A 26 -9.75 -18.83 12.43
CA THR A 26 -8.28 -18.90 12.55
C THR A 26 -7.65 -17.60 13.07
N ASP A 27 -6.43 -17.69 13.57
CA ASP A 27 -5.61 -16.51 13.86
C ASP A 27 -4.88 -16.06 12.60
N ARG A 28 -4.98 -14.77 12.30
CA ARG A 28 -4.21 -14.11 11.25
C ARG A 28 -3.21 -13.14 11.84
N ILE A 29 -2.16 -12.84 11.09
CA ILE A 29 -1.26 -11.73 11.38
C ILE A 29 -1.65 -10.58 10.46
N ARG A 30 -1.95 -9.42 11.04
CA ARG A 30 -2.19 -8.19 10.30
C ARG A 30 -0.95 -7.33 10.33
N PHE A 31 -0.44 -7.03 9.13
CA PHE A 31 0.56 -5.99 8.90
C PHE A 31 -0.18 -4.73 8.44
N SER A 32 0.04 -3.61 9.13
CA SER A 32 -0.51 -2.31 8.74
C SER A 32 0.65 -1.34 8.57
N ILE A 33 0.73 -0.69 7.41
CA ILE A 33 1.82 0.23 7.07
C ILE A 33 1.16 1.59 6.89
N ALA A 34 1.37 2.50 7.84
CA ALA A 34 0.85 3.84 7.77
C ALA A 34 1.96 4.82 7.38
N ASP A 35 1.71 5.66 6.39
CA ASP A 35 2.64 6.72 6.00
C ASP A 35 2.05 8.13 6.21
N THR A 36 2.86 9.15 5.96
CA THR A 36 2.48 10.57 5.99
C THR A 36 2.73 11.25 4.64
N GLY A 37 2.81 10.47 3.56
CA GLY A 37 2.98 10.97 2.20
C GLY A 37 1.70 11.64 1.67
N PRO A 38 1.62 11.90 0.35
CA PRO A 38 0.55 12.69 -0.24
C PRO A 38 -0.83 12.02 -0.17
N GLY A 39 -0.89 10.72 0.14
CA GLY A 39 -2.11 9.92 0.02
C GLY A 39 -2.36 9.48 -1.42
N LEU A 40 -3.55 8.94 -1.66
CA LEU A 40 -4.02 8.52 -2.99
C LEU A 40 -5.31 9.24 -3.34
N ARG A 41 -5.60 9.44 -4.63
CA ARG A 41 -6.96 9.80 -5.05
C ARG A 41 -7.87 8.59 -4.89
N GLU A 42 -9.16 8.81 -4.62
CA GLU A 42 -10.12 7.70 -4.47
C GLU A 42 -10.15 6.80 -5.71
N GLU A 43 -10.08 7.39 -6.91
CA GLU A 43 -10.03 6.68 -8.19
C GLU A 43 -8.79 5.78 -8.37
N ASP A 44 -7.70 6.08 -7.67
CA ASP A 44 -6.44 5.34 -7.79
C ASP A 44 -6.37 4.16 -6.81
N MET A 45 -7.20 4.11 -5.76
CA MET A 45 -7.06 3.17 -4.64
C MET A 45 -7.12 1.69 -5.06
N GLU A 46 -7.98 1.36 -6.02
CA GLU A 46 -8.04 0.00 -6.57
C GLU A 46 -7.05 -0.19 -7.72
N ARG A 47 -6.86 0.85 -8.53
CA ARG A 47 -6.04 0.84 -9.73
C ARG A 47 -4.56 0.65 -9.43
N ILE A 48 -4.04 1.14 -8.29
CA ILE A 48 -2.62 0.97 -7.90
C ILE A 48 -2.15 -0.50 -7.81
N PHE A 49 -3.08 -1.45 -7.74
CA PHE A 49 -2.79 -2.88 -7.70
C PHE A 49 -2.89 -3.56 -9.08
N GLU A 50 -3.23 -2.83 -10.13
CA GLU A 50 -3.17 -3.29 -11.51
C GLU A 50 -1.74 -3.26 -12.03
N GLU A 51 -1.45 -4.10 -13.03
CA GLU A 51 -0.12 -4.15 -13.61
C GLU A 51 0.13 -2.92 -14.47
N PHE A 52 1.36 -2.39 -14.41
CA PHE A 52 1.79 -1.19 -15.14
C PHE A 52 1.07 0.10 -14.77
N GLU A 53 0.18 0.07 -13.79
CA GLU A 53 -0.55 1.26 -13.37
C GLU A 53 0.36 2.21 -12.57
N GLN A 54 0.33 3.48 -12.97
CA GLN A 54 1.06 4.56 -12.33
C GLN A 54 0.13 5.78 -12.31
N SER A 55 -0.28 6.22 -11.11
CA SER A 55 -1.08 7.44 -10.93
C SER A 55 -0.35 8.61 -11.61
N ASP A 56 -0.98 9.19 -12.63
CA ASP A 56 -0.57 10.28 -13.53
C ASP A 56 0.90 10.79 -13.51
N GLY A 57 1.47 10.89 -14.71
CA GLY A 57 2.89 11.07 -15.06
C GLY A 57 3.70 12.28 -14.53
N THR A 58 3.25 12.95 -13.46
CA THR A 58 4.00 13.99 -12.75
C THR A 58 4.92 13.42 -11.66
N SER A 59 4.51 12.36 -10.96
CA SER A 59 5.31 11.70 -9.90
C SER A 59 6.30 10.66 -10.45
N THR A 60 6.04 10.14 -11.66
CA THR A 60 6.83 9.08 -12.30
C THR A 60 8.27 9.50 -12.64
N ARG A 61 8.51 10.80 -12.88
CA ARG A 61 9.85 11.33 -13.15
C ARG A 61 10.78 11.37 -11.94
N VAL A 62 10.23 11.42 -10.73
CA VAL A 62 11.03 11.55 -9.49
C VAL A 62 11.34 10.18 -8.89
N HIS A 63 10.40 9.24 -8.96
CA HIS A 63 10.49 8.03 -8.14
C HIS A 63 10.59 6.70 -8.91
N GLY A 64 10.37 6.62 -10.23
CA GLY A 64 10.72 5.49 -11.10
C GLY A 64 10.20 4.07 -10.73
N GLY A 65 9.59 3.34 -11.66
CA GLY A 65 9.26 1.92 -11.45
C GLY A 65 8.23 1.38 -12.46
N ALA A 66 8.21 0.07 -12.68
CA ALA A 66 7.33 -0.55 -13.69
C ALA A 66 5.85 -0.70 -13.25
N GLY A 67 5.45 -0.20 -12.09
CA GLY A 67 4.08 -0.38 -11.55
C GLY A 67 3.76 -1.81 -11.06
N LEU A 68 4.69 -2.75 -11.14
CA LEU A 68 4.39 -4.17 -10.87
C LEU A 68 4.40 -4.57 -9.39
N GLY A 69 5.05 -3.81 -8.52
CA GLY A 69 5.34 -4.24 -7.14
C GLY A 69 4.09 -4.48 -6.29
N LEU A 70 3.07 -3.63 -6.42
CA LEU A 70 1.80 -3.77 -5.68
C LEU A 70 0.95 -4.92 -6.24
N ALA A 71 0.88 -5.05 -7.57
CA ALA A 71 0.18 -6.14 -8.23
C ALA A 71 0.73 -7.52 -7.79
N ILE A 72 2.06 -7.67 -7.77
CA ILE A 72 2.74 -8.89 -7.30
C ILE A 72 2.45 -9.11 -5.81
N SER A 73 2.55 -8.06 -4.98
CA SER A 73 2.27 -8.17 -3.55
C SER A 73 0.84 -8.66 -3.29
N ARG A 74 -0.15 -8.13 -4.02
CA ARG A 74 -1.56 -8.57 -3.92
C ARG A 74 -1.71 -10.04 -4.30
N ARG A 75 -1.13 -10.46 -5.43
CA ARG A 75 -1.17 -11.86 -5.87
C ARG A 75 -0.57 -12.82 -4.84
N LEU A 76 0.57 -12.48 -4.26
CA LEU A 76 1.21 -13.29 -3.22
C LEU A 76 0.35 -13.41 -1.97
N VAL A 77 -0.20 -12.29 -1.48
CA VAL A 77 -1.06 -12.27 -0.28
C VAL A 77 -2.35 -13.08 -0.52
N THR A 78 -2.96 -12.97 -1.71
CA THR A 78 -4.13 -13.77 -2.08
C THR A 78 -3.78 -15.26 -2.19
N ALA A 79 -2.64 -15.62 -2.77
CA ALA A 79 -2.21 -17.01 -2.93
C ALA A 79 -1.99 -17.72 -1.58
N ILE A 80 -1.65 -16.99 -0.51
CA ILE A 80 -1.54 -17.51 0.85
C ILE A 80 -2.84 -17.41 1.66
N GLY A 81 -3.98 -17.12 1.02
CA GLY A 81 -5.30 -17.02 1.66
C GLY A 81 -5.53 -15.72 2.46
N GLY A 82 -4.67 -14.72 2.29
CA GLY A 82 -4.78 -13.40 2.89
C GLY A 82 -5.50 -12.39 2.01
N SER A 83 -5.53 -11.14 2.49
CA SER A 83 -6.02 -9.98 1.73
C SER A 83 -5.09 -8.78 1.89
N LEU A 84 -5.03 -7.95 0.86
CA LEU A 84 -4.28 -6.71 0.82
C LEU A 84 -5.22 -5.59 0.39
N SER A 85 -5.26 -4.50 1.16
CA SER A 85 -6.11 -3.33 0.92
C SER A 85 -5.32 -2.06 1.22
N VAL A 86 -5.84 -0.92 0.76
CA VAL A 86 -5.32 0.42 1.05
C VAL A 86 -6.47 1.35 1.42
N SER A 87 -6.19 2.34 2.26
CA SER A 87 -7.12 3.37 2.70
C SER A 87 -6.38 4.69 2.90
N ASN A 88 -7.06 5.82 2.66
CA ASN A 88 -6.52 7.14 3.00
C ASN A 88 -6.70 7.42 4.49
N ARG A 89 -5.74 8.14 5.07
CA ARG A 89 -5.85 8.67 6.42
C ARG A 89 -6.43 10.10 6.38
N ARG A 90 -7.20 10.45 7.41
CA ARG A 90 -7.92 11.74 7.52
C ARG A 90 -7.05 12.99 7.40
N ALA A 91 -5.75 12.89 7.66
CA ALA A 91 -4.83 14.02 7.76
C ALA A 91 -3.60 13.87 6.86
N HIS A 92 -3.74 13.20 5.70
CA HIS A 92 -2.70 12.78 4.76
C HIS A 92 -2.06 11.41 5.06
N GLY A 93 -1.52 10.79 4.00
CA GLY A 93 -0.93 9.46 4.00
C GLY A 93 -1.93 8.31 3.76
N THR A 94 -1.38 7.11 3.61
CA THR A 94 -2.16 5.87 3.40
C THR A 94 -1.98 4.87 4.54
N GLN A 95 -2.85 3.87 4.60
CA GLN A 95 -2.74 2.66 5.41
C GLN A 95 -3.28 1.43 4.69
#